data_AF-A0A945R1I0-F1
#
_entry.id   AF-A0A945R1I0-F1
#
_cell.length_a   1.000
_cell.length_b   1.000
_cell.length_c   1.000
_cell.angle_alpha   90.00
_cell.angle_beta   90.00
_cell.angle_gamma   90.00
#
_symmetry.space_group_name_H-M   'P 1'
#
loop_
_entity.id
_entity.type
_entity.pdbx_description
1 polymer ?
#
loop_
_entity_poly.entity_id
_entity_poly.type
_entity_poly.pdbx_seq_one_letter_code
_entity_poly.pdbx_strand_id
1 'polypeptide(L)'
;MTVLSRILGNFKTKPKTPEEQLADLAQLPMSSLIEIAVADESVAQRLGAIARLDYGPTLIALAFEGALTGIQQGARRRLAALLDDGLITLEQLSADGVEPLAQLAVVGFCEQDGWLERLLNASFDETLLYQIAIEGVSARARQLAVERIEDENVLNQLLKATKGKDKLVYKVAKAKCDGFRERDQRAAETQVEIAHLCQRVDAHSKRAFDPFFATQSA
;
A
#
# COMPACT_ATOMS: atom_id res chain seq x y z
N MET A 1 -24.01 -51.97 8.12
CA MET A 1 -23.34 -53.03 8.89
C MET A 1 -22.37 -52.37 9.86
N THR A 2 -22.85 -52.17 11.09
CA THR A 2 -22.25 -51.45 12.19
C THR A 2 -21.63 -52.46 13.15
N VAL A 3 -20.31 -52.56 13.18
CA VAL A 3 -19.60 -53.22 14.28
C VAL A 3 -18.27 -52.50 14.44
N LEU A 4 -18.15 -51.68 15.48
CA LEU A 4 -16.97 -51.47 16.34
C LEU A 4 -17.30 -50.38 17.39
N SER A 5 -18.47 -50.52 18.00
CA SER A 5 -18.80 -49.84 19.25
C SER A 5 -18.62 -50.85 20.37
N ARG A 6 -17.79 -50.49 21.36
CA ARG A 6 -17.43 -51.23 22.58
C ARG A 6 -16.13 -52.04 22.44
N ILE A 7 -15.02 -51.41 22.80
CA ILE A 7 -14.05 -51.86 23.81
C ILE A 7 -13.15 -50.66 24.06
N LEU A 8 -13.41 -49.94 25.15
CA LEU A 8 -12.49 -49.22 26.05
C LEU A 8 -13.31 -48.19 26.83
N GLY A 9 -13.16 -48.26 28.15
CA GLY A 9 -14.04 -47.66 29.14
C GLY A 9 -14.11 -46.14 29.10
N ASN A 10 -15.15 -45.66 29.79
CA ASN A 10 -15.45 -44.27 30.11
C ASN A 10 -14.32 -43.55 30.86
N PHE A 11 -13.19 -43.28 30.22
CA PHE A 11 -12.51 -42.02 30.47
C PHE A 11 -13.32 -40.96 29.75
N LYS A 12 -14.24 -40.33 30.48
CA LYS A 12 -14.67 -38.98 30.12
C LYS A 12 -13.41 -38.12 30.21
N THR A 13 -12.60 -38.12 29.16
CA THR A 13 -11.56 -37.12 28.98
C THR A 13 -12.28 -35.79 29.11
N LYS A 14 -11.92 -35.03 30.14
CA LYS A 14 -12.46 -33.70 30.38
C LYS A 14 -12.44 -32.97 29.03
N PRO A 15 -13.55 -32.36 28.57
CA PRO A 15 -13.54 -31.64 27.30
C PRO A 15 -12.38 -30.65 27.38
N LYS A 16 -11.42 -30.80 26.44
CA LYS A 16 -10.20 -30.00 26.43
C LYS A 16 -10.60 -28.53 26.46
N THR A 17 -9.91 -27.73 27.27
CA THR A 17 -10.13 -26.29 27.28
C THR A 17 -9.75 -25.71 25.90
N PRO A 18 -10.29 -24.55 25.52
CA PRO A 18 -9.90 -23.89 24.26
C PRO A 18 -8.39 -23.67 24.16
N GLU A 19 -7.73 -23.39 25.29
CA GLU A 19 -6.28 -23.21 25.39
C GLU A 19 -5.52 -24.52 25.15
N GLU A 20 -5.98 -25.64 25.70
CA GLU A 20 -5.39 -26.97 25.46
C GLU A 20 -5.54 -27.38 23.98
N GLN A 21 -6.68 -27.08 23.35
CA GLN A 21 -6.91 -27.34 21.93
C GLN A 21 -5.96 -26.51 21.04
N LEU A 22 -5.67 -25.27 21.41
CA LEU A 22 -4.70 -24.41 20.70
C LEU A 22 -3.25 -24.86 20.91
N ALA A 23 -2.92 -25.42 22.07
CA ALA A 23 -1.59 -25.98 22.34
C ALA A 23 -1.33 -27.25 21.52
N ASP A 24 -2.34 -28.12 21.36
CA ASP A 24 -2.23 -29.33 20.54
C ASP A 24 -1.92 -29.00 19.06
N LEU A 25 -2.49 -27.91 18.53
CA LEU A 25 -2.21 -27.46 17.16
C LEU A 25 -0.73 -27.19 16.91
N ALA A 26 0.04 -26.78 17.93
CA ALA A 26 1.46 -26.50 17.77
C ALA A 26 2.32 -27.75 17.48
N GLN A 27 1.79 -28.94 17.76
CA GLN A 27 2.51 -30.21 17.54
C GLN A 27 2.08 -30.93 16.26
N LEU A 28 1.08 -30.42 15.55
CA LEU A 28 0.56 -31.06 14.35
C LEU A 28 1.49 -30.83 13.14
N PRO A 29 1.60 -31.81 12.23
CA PRO A 29 2.30 -31.62 10.97
C PRO A 29 1.54 -30.62 10.09
N MET A 30 2.28 -29.95 9.20
CA MET A 30 1.74 -28.93 8.28
C MET A 30 0.53 -29.41 7.46
N SER A 31 0.52 -30.67 7.02
CA SER A 31 -0.62 -31.25 6.30
C SER A 31 -1.91 -31.23 7.12
N SER A 32 -1.84 -31.57 8.41
CA SER A 32 -3.00 -31.54 9.31
C SER A 32 -3.45 -30.12 9.63
N LEU A 33 -2.51 -29.16 9.73
CA LEU A 33 -2.86 -27.74 9.90
C LEU A 33 -3.62 -27.19 8.68
N ILE A 34 -3.22 -27.59 7.46
CA ILE A 34 -3.92 -27.22 6.24
C ILE A 34 -5.34 -27.79 6.23
N GLU A 35 -5.51 -29.06 6.58
CA GLU A 35 -6.84 -29.69 6.67
C GLU A 35 -7.75 -28.93 7.63
N ILE A 36 -7.26 -28.61 8.83
CA ILE A 36 -8.01 -27.85 9.84
C ILE A 36 -8.34 -26.44 9.34
N ALA A 37 -7.41 -25.74 8.70
CA ALA A 37 -7.62 -24.37 8.23
C ALA A 37 -8.73 -24.25 7.18
N VAL A 38 -8.86 -25.27 6.31
CA VAL A 38 -9.81 -25.30 5.20
C VAL A 38 -11.14 -25.97 5.57
N ALA A 39 -11.13 -26.85 6.57
CA ALA A 39 -12.33 -27.57 7.01
C ALA A 39 -13.45 -26.66 7.52
N ASP A 40 -14.68 -27.18 7.52
CA ASP A 40 -15.85 -26.57 8.15
C ASP A 40 -15.87 -26.88 9.66
N GLU A 41 -14.77 -26.52 10.33
CA GLU A 41 -14.59 -26.60 11.78
C GLU A 41 -14.93 -25.27 12.48
N SER A 42 -14.79 -25.23 13.81
CA SER A 42 -14.95 -23.98 14.55
C SER A 42 -13.98 -22.90 14.06
N VAL A 43 -14.48 -21.66 13.91
CA VAL A 43 -13.65 -20.52 13.45
C VAL A 43 -12.40 -20.34 14.31
N ALA A 44 -12.47 -20.62 15.61
CA ALA A 44 -11.33 -20.51 16.52
C ALA A 44 -10.22 -21.53 16.19
N GLN A 45 -10.56 -22.79 15.92
CA GLN A 45 -9.59 -23.82 15.53
C GLN A 45 -8.95 -23.49 14.18
N ARG A 46 -9.77 -23.07 13.21
CA ARG A 46 -9.28 -22.64 11.90
C ARG A 46 -8.27 -21.49 12.02
N LEU A 47 -8.60 -20.46 12.81
CA LEU A 47 -7.68 -19.34 13.06
C LEU A 47 -6.40 -19.80 13.79
N GLY A 48 -6.52 -20.72 14.74
CA GLY A 48 -5.37 -21.32 15.42
C GLY A 48 -4.44 -22.07 14.46
N ALA A 49 -4.99 -22.82 13.50
CA ALA A 49 -4.22 -23.50 12.47
C ALA A 49 -3.59 -22.50 11.49
N ILE A 50 -4.37 -21.53 11.00
CA ILE A 50 -3.89 -20.48 10.07
C ILE A 50 -2.71 -19.72 10.64
N ALA A 51 -2.74 -19.36 11.93
CA ALA A 51 -1.64 -18.66 12.59
C ALA A 51 -0.29 -19.42 12.57
N ARG A 52 -0.31 -20.71 12.22
CA ARG A 52 0.87 -21.60 12.17
C ARG A 52 1.21 -22.07 10.76
N LEU A 53 0.43 -21.71 9.75
CA LEU A 53 0.71 -22.15 8.38
C LEU A 53 1.99 -21.51 7.86
N ASP A 54 2.80 -22.30 7.17
CA ASP A 54 3.87 -21.78 6.32
C ASP A 54 3.29 -21.06 5.09
N TYR A 55 4.15 -20.29 4.43
CA TYR A 55 3.80 -19.67 3.17
C TYR A 55 3.48 -20.71 2.09
N GLY A 56 2.39 -20.48 1.34
CA GLY A 56 2.00 -21.35 0.25
C GLY A 56 0.60 -21.02 -0.30
N PRO A 57 0.17 -21.74 -1.35
CA PRO A 57 -1.05 -21.42 -2.10
C PRO A 57 -2.31 -21.50 -1.23
N THR A 58 -2.39 -22.41 -0.26
CA THR A 58 -3.52 -22.50 0.66
C THR A 58 -3.66 -21.24 1.50
N LEU A 59 -2.56 -20.69 2.01
CA LEU A 59 -2.59 -19.48 2.83
C LEU A 59 -2.99 -18.26 1.99
N ILE A 60 -2.52 -18.17 0.75
CA ILE A 60 -2.91 -17.14 -0.22
C ILE A 60 -4.40 -17.23 -0.52
N ALA A 61 -4.91 -18.42 -0.85
CA ALA A 61 -6.32 -18.65 -1.12
C ALA A 61 -7.18 -18.26 0.09
N LEU A 62 -6.80 -18.66 1.30
CA LEU A 62 -7.52 -18.27 2.53
C LEU A 62 -7.53 -16.75 2.76
N ALA A 63 -6.49 -16.03 2.33
CA ALA A 63 -6.38 -14.58 2.48
C ALA A 63 -7.20 -13.78 1.45
N PHE A 64 -7.40 -14.32 0.24
CA PHE A 64 -7.93 -13.55 -0.89
C PHE A 64 -9.14 -14.18 -1.60
N GLU A 65 -9.43 -15.47 -1.38
CA GLU A 65 -10.45 -16.22 -2.12
C GLU A 65 -11.51 -16.83 -1.20
N GLY A 66 -12.79 -16.47 -1.41
CA GLY A 66 -13.95 -17.28 -0.99
C GLY A 66 -14.14 -17.61 0.49
N ALA A 67 -13.27 -17.14 1.39
CA ALA A 67 -13.31 -17.45 2.82
C ALA A 67 -14.15 -16.46 3.62
N LEU A 68 -14.64 -16.89 4.80
CA LEU A 68 -15.31 -16.04 5.77
C LEU A 68 -14.41 -14.84 6.14
N THR A 69 -14.98 -13.65 6.34
CA THR A 69 -14.21 -12.41 6.60
C THR A 69 -13.21 -12.55 7.75
N GLY A 70 -13.57 -13.24 8.83
CA GLY A 70 -12.65 -13.49 9.95
C GLY A 70 -11.46 -14.39 9.57
N ILE A 71 -11.70 -15.39 8.72
CA ILE A 71 -10.67 -16.30 8.20
C ILE A 71 -9.74 -15.54 7.24
N GLN A 72 -10.28 -14.72 6.33
CA GLN A 72 -9.47 -13.85 5.46
C GLN A 72 -8.57 -12.93 6.29
N GLN A 73 -9.10 -12.28 7.32
CA GLN A 73 -8.30 -11.41 8.19
C GLN A 73 -7.22 -12.20 8.94
N GLY A 74 -7.54 -13.40 9.44
CA GLY A 74 -6.56 -14.28 10.08
C GLY A 74 -5.43 -14.68 9.15
N ALA A 75 -5.75 -15.03 7.91
CA ALA A 75 -4.77 -15.41 6.89
C ALA A 75 -3.90 -14.21 6.46
N ARG A 76 -4.49 -13.02 6.29
CA ARG A 76 -3.72 -11.79 6.00
C ARG A 76 -2.78 -11.40 7.14
N ARG A 77 -3.21 -11.56 8.40
CA ARG A 77 -2.33 -11.38 9.57
C ARG A 77 -1.18 -12.38 9.58
N ARG A 78 -1.43 -13.64 9.20
CA ARG A 78 -0.36 -14.63 9.09
C ARG A 78 0.64 -14.24 8.00
N LEU A 79 0.17 -13.83 6.82
CA LEU A 79 1.06 -13.33 5.76
C LEU A 79 1.88 -12.12 6.22
N ALA A 80 1.28 -11.21 7.00
CA ALA A 80 1.97 -10.06 7.55
C ALA A 80 3.07 -10.46 8.55
N ALA A 81 2.77 -11.40 9.45
CA ALA A 81 3.77 -11.95 10.37
C ALA A 81 4.94 -12.62 9.63
N LEU A 82 4.66 -13.36 8.54
CA LEU A 82 5.71 -13.96 7.70
C LEU A 82 6.58 -12.91 7.01
N LEU A 83 6.01 -11.76 6.60
CA LEU A 83 6.78 -10.62 6.09
C LEU A 83 7.67 -10.03 7.19
N ASP A 84 7.10 -9.75 8.37
CA ASP A 84 7.83 -9.17 9.50
C ASP A 84 8.97 -10.07 9.98
N ASP A 85 8.75 -11.38 10.02
CA ASP A 85 9.77 -12.38 10.36
C ASP A 85 10.84 -12.55 9.26
N GLY A 86 10.68 -11.89 8.11
CA GLY A 86 11.59 -11.98 6.96
C GLY A 86 11.56 -13.34 6.26
N LEU A 87 10.49 -14.12 6.44
CA LEU A 87 10.33 -15.46 5.85
C LEU A 87 9.82 -15.40 4.41
N ILE A 88 9.16 -14.30 4.03
CA ILE A 88 8.71 -14.00 2.66
C ILE A 88 8.98 -12.54 2.31
N THR A 89 8.86 -12.20 1.03
CA THR A 89 8.96 -10.81 0.54
C THR A 89 7.71 -10.38 -0.24
N LEU A 90 7.57 -9.07 -0.49
CA LEU A 90 6.49 -8.55 -1.33
C LEU A 90 6.63 -9.02 -2.79
N GLU A 91 7.85 -9.17 -3.28
CA GLU A 91 8.12 -9.69 -4.62
C GLU A 91 7.66 -11.15 -4.76
N GLN A 92 7.79 -11.94 -3.70
CA GLN A 92 7.29 -13.31 -3.66
C GLN A 92 5.76 -13.34 -3.74
N LEU A 93 5.07 -12.47 -2.98
CA LEU A 93 3.62 -12.32 -3.09
C LEU A 93 3.18 -11.92 -4.50
N SER A 94 3.89 -10.98 -5.14
CA SER A 94 3.64 -10.60 -6.53
C SER A 94 3.84 -11.78 -7.50
N ALA A 95 4.91 -12.55 -7.32
CA ALA A 95 5.22 -13.72 -8.18
C ALA A 95 4.13 -14.80 -8.08
N ASP A 96 3.51 -14.94 -6.90
CA ASP A 96 2.40 -15.88 -6.65
C ASP A 96 1.01 -15.27 -6.96
N GLY A 97 0.96 -14.14 -7.69
CA GLY A 97 -0.27 -13.58 -8.25
C GLY A 97 -1.07 -12.69 -7.31
N VAL A 98 -0.50 -12.26 -6.19
CA VAL A 98 -1.15 -11.30 -5.28
C VAL A 98 -0.93 -9.89 -5.81
N GLU A 99 -1.97 -9.31 -6.40
CA GLU A 99 -1.93 -7.95 -6.95
C GLU A 99 -1.59 -6.88 -5.88
N PRO A 100 -0.92 -5.77 -6.23
CA PRO A 100 -0.47 -4.77 -5.25
C PRO A 100 -1.57 -4.18 -4.36
N LEU A 101 -2.78 -4.01 -4.90
CA LEU A 101 -3.93 -3.55 -4.11
C LEU A 101 -4.34 -4.58 -3.04
N ALA A 102 -4.22 -5.87 -3.34
CA ALA A 102 -4.45 -6.95 -2.38
C ALA A 102 -3.31 -7.03 -1.35
N GLN A 103 -2.07 -6.77 -1.75
CA GLN A 103 -0.92 -6.72 -0.84
C GLN A 103 -1.08 -5.64 0.24
N LEU A 104 -1.75 -4.52 -0.05
CA LEU A 104 -2.06 -3.50 0.97
C LEU A 104 -2.89 -4.06 2.13
N ALA A 105 -3.76 -5.04 1.87
CA ALA A 105 -4.57 -5.67 2.91
C ALA A 105 -3.76 -6.59 3.82
N VAL A 106 -2.57 -7.02 3.40
CA VAL A 106 -1.58 -7.74 4.22
C VAL A 106 -0.71 -6.74 4.96
N VAL A 107 -0.13 -5.78 4.24
CA VAL A 107 0.77 -4.75 4.81
C VAL A 107 0.11 -3.95 5.94
N GLY A 108 -1.21 -3.75 5.87
CA GLY A 108 -1.96 -3.12 6.97
C GLY A 108 -1.97 -3.88 8.29
N PHE A 109 -1.50 -5.13 8.33
CA PHE A 109 -1.35 -5.95 9.54
C PHE A 109 0.11 -6.14 9.97
N CYS A 110 1.09 -5.63 9.21
CA CYS A 110 2.49 -5.71 9.61
C CYS A 110 2.74 -4.89 10.88
N GLU A 111 3.55 -5.42 11.79
CA GLU A 111 3.98 -4.73 13.00
C GLU A 111 5.18 -3.83 12.73
N GLN A 112 6.03 -4.19 11.76
CA GLN A 112 7.17 -3.35 11.39
C GLN A 112 6.74 -2.17 10.52
N ASP A 113 7.26 -0.98 10.86
CA ASP A 113 7.07 0.21 10.04
C ASP A 113 7.79 0.08 8.68
N GLY A 114 7.29 0.78 7.67
CA GLY A 114 7.97 0.92 6.38
C GLY A 114 7.54 -0.07 5.30
N TRP A 115 6.77 -1.12 5.62
CA TRP A 115 6.24 -2.03 4.59
C TRP A 115 5.31 -1.34 3.60
N LEU A 116 4.50 -0.40 4.08
CA LEU A 116 3.59 0.39 3.25
C LEU A 116 4.37 1.28 2.29
N GLU A 117 5.37 1.98 2.80
CA GLU A 117 6.26 2.81 2.01
C GLU A 117 7.05 1.97 0.99
N ARG A 118 7.53 0.79 1.39
CA ARG A 118 8.25 -0.14 0.50
C ARG A 118 7.36 -0.63 -0.64
N LEU A 119 6.14 -1.07 -0.34
CA LEU A 119 5.17 -1.50 -1.35
C LEU A 119 4.87 -0.36 -2.34
N LEU A 120 4.65 0.85 -1.84
CA LEU A 120 4.40 2.01 -2.69
C LEU A 120 5.62 2.47 -3.48
N ASN A 121 6.84 2.29 -2.95
CA ASN A 121 8.08 2.63 -3.65
C ASN A 121 8.46 1.61 -4.73
N ALA A 122 8.00 0.36 -4.60
CA ALA A 122 8.19 -0.66 -5.62
C ALA A 122 7.32 -0.39 -6.88
N SER A 123 6.28 0.45 -6.76
CA SER A 123 5.37 0.79 -7.85
C SER A 123 5.54 2.24 -8.31
N PHE A 124 6.00 2.41 -9.55
CA PHE A 124 5.97 3.71 -10.25
C PHE A 124 4.74 3.86 -11.17
N ASP A 125 3.83 2.89 -11.17
CA ASP A 125 2.62 2.96 -11.98
C ASP A 125 1.62 3.93 -11.35
N GLU A 126 1.45 5.09 -11.97
CA GLU A 126 0.49 6.10 -11.52
C GLU A 126 -0.96 5.61 -11.57
N THR A 127 -1.28 4.62 -12.40
CA THR A 127 -2.61 3.99 -12.45
C THR A 127 -2.89 3.24 -11.15
N LEU A 128 -1.90 2.50 -10.66
CA LEU A 128 -1.98 1.80 -9.39
C LEU A 128 -2.01 2.79 -8.23
N LEU A 129 -1.16 3.83 -8.23
CA LEU A 129 -1.20 4.88 -7.21
C LEU A 129 -2.58 5.58 -7.17
N TYR A 130 -3.19 5.83 -8.33
CA TYR A 130 -4.54 6.36 -8.43
C TYR A 130 -5.58 5.42 -7.78
N GLN A 131 -5.53 4.12 -8.10
CA GLN A 131 -6.41 3.12 -7.51
C GLN A 131 -6.24 3.07 -5.99
N ILE A 132 -5.01 3.05 -5.49
CA ILE A 132 -4.72 3.04 -4.05
C ILE A 132 -5.23 4.32 -3.38
N ALA A 133 -5.10 5.48 -4.02
CA ALA A 133 -5.62 6.74 -3.49
C ALA A 133 -7.15 6.75 -3.35
N ILE A 134 -7.88 5.95 -4.13
CA ILE A 134 -9.35 5.85 -4.06
C ILE A 134 -9.80 4.71 -3.16
N GLU A 135 -9.19 3.53 -3.31
CA GLU A 135 -9.66 2.26 -2.75
C GLU A 135 -8.85 1.79 -1.54
N GLY A 136 -7.71 2.44 -1.28
CA GLY A 136 -6.80 2.08 -0.18
C GLY A 136 -7.53 2.03 1.16
N VAL A 137 -7.38 0.91 1.86
CA VAL A 137 -8.13 0.60 3.08
C VAL A 137 -7.78 1.57 4.22
N SER A 138 -6.54 2.03 4.31
CA SER A 138 -6.08 2.95 5.36
C SER A 138 -5.88 4.38 4.83
N ALA A 139 -6.14 5.38 5.69
CA ALA A 139 -5.91 6.79 5.36
C ALA A 139 -4.44 7.05 5.00
N ARG A 140 -3.49 6.38 5.68
CA ARG A 140 -2.06 6.47 5.40
C ARG A 140 -1.72 5.96 4.00
N ALA A 141 -2.27 4.82 3.59
CA ALA A 141 -2.05 4.29 2.24
C ALA A 141 -2.56 5.26 1.17
N ARG A 142 -3.77 5.79 1.37
CA ARG A 142 -4.35 6.77 0.43
C ARG A 142 -3.53 8.06 0.38
N GLN A 143 -3.05 8.57 1.51
CA GLN A 143 -2.17 9.73 1.58
C GLN A 143 -0.87 9.52 0.82
N LEU A 144 -0.15 8.45 1.15
CA LEU A 144 1.16 8.15 0.56
C LEU A 144 1.07 7.89 -0.95
N ALA A 145 -0.05 7.35 -1.42
CA ALA A 145 -0.29 7.15 -2.84
C ALA A 145 -0.46 8.49 -3.58
N VAL A 146 -1.33 9.40 -3.09
CA VAL A 146 -1.52 10.71 -3.74
C VAL A 146 -0.28 11.61 -3.64
N GLU A 147 0.51 11.49 -2.57
CA GLU A 147 1.79 12.20 -2.44
C GLU A 147 2.80 11.81 -3.52
N ARG A 148 2.72 10.58 -4.06
CA ARG A 148 3.63 10.06 -5.09
C ARG A 148 3.21 10.35 -6.53
N ILE A 149 1.95 10.68 -6.79
CA ILE A 149 1.48 10.95 -8.16
C ILE A 149 2.03 12.28 -8.65
N GLU A 150 2.77 12.32 -9.76
CA GLU A 150 3.40 13.53 -10.28
C GLU A 150 2.70 14.07 -11.53
N ASP A 151 1.88 13.28 -12.23
CA ASP A 151 1.07 13.78 -13.35
C ASP A 151 -0.10 14.66 -12.88
N GLU A 152 -0.12 15.90 -13.36
CA GLU A 152 -1.19 16.87 -13.07
C GLU A 152 -2.57 16.39 -13.56
N ASN A 153 -2.65 15.67 -14.67
CA ASN A 153 -3.91 15.13 -15.18
C ASN A 153 -4.49 14.08 -14.22
N VAL A 154 -3.64 13.19 -13.68
CA VAL A 154 -4.04 12.17 -12.72
C VAL A 154 -4.50 12.83 -11.42
N LEU A 155 -3.79 13.84 -10.93
CA LEU A 155 -4.21 14.62 -9.77
C LEU A 155 -5.55 15.35 -9.99
N ASN A 156 -5.77 15.92 -11.17
CA ASN A 156 -7.04 16.54 -11.53
C ASN A 156 -8.20 15.53 -11.58
N GLN A 157 -7.94 14.29 -12.03
CA GLN A 157 -8.92 13.21 -11.97
C GLN A 157 -9.23 12.82 -10.51
N LEU A 158 -8.21 12.73 -9.65
CA LEU A 158 -8.40 12.47 -8.21
C LEU A 158 -9.24 13.54 -7.53
N LEU A 159 -9.03 14.82 -7.86
CA LEU A 159 -9.84 15.91 -7.31
C LEU A 159 -11.32 15.72 -7.61
N LYS A 160 -11.66 15.29 -8.83
CA LYS A 160 -13.06 14.99 -9.22
C LYS A 160 -13.59 13.77 -8.47
N ALA A 161 -12.80 12.70 -8.39
CA ALA A 161 -13.21 11.44 -7.78
C ALA A 161 -13.43 11.54 -6.26
N THR A 162 -12.62 12.35 -5.57
CA THR A 162 -12.57 12.43 -4.10
C THR A 162 -13.35 13.61 -3.50
N LYS A 163 -13.84 14.54 -4.32
CA LYS A 163 -14.61 15.70 -3.87
C LYS A 163 -15.82 15.28 -3.02
N GLY A 164 -15.82 15.68 -1.75
CA GLY A 164 -16.89 15.36 -0.80
C GLY A 164 -16.91 13.91 -0.31
N LYS A 165 -15.98 13.06 -0.77
CA LYS A 165 -15.88 11.65 -0.37
C LYS A 165 -14.66 11.38 0.51
N ASP A 166 -13.49 11.87 0.10
CA ASP A 166 -12.26 11.77 0.87
C ASP A 166 -11.60 13.14 0.98
N LYS A 167 -11.77 13.78 2.14
CA LYS A 167 -11.24 15.12 2.43
C LYS A 167 -9.71 15.13 2.47
N LEU A 168 -9.08 14.04 2.88
CA LEU A 168 -7.62 13.96 3.00
C LEU A 168 -7.00 13.90 1.61
N VAL A 169 -7.44 12.95 0.78
CA VAL A 169 -6.91 12.79 -0.58
C VAL A 169 -7.18 14.05 -1.40
N TYR A 170 -8.39 14.59 -1.30
CA TYR A 170 -8.76 15.84 -1.99
C TYR A 170 -7.82 17.00 -1.62
N LYS A 171 -7.51 17.18 -0.34
CA LYS A 171 -6.63 18.26 0.12
C LYS A 171 -5.21 18.11 -0.42
N VAL A 172 -4.65 16.90 -0.38
CA VAL A 172 -3.29 16.65 -0.86
C VAL A 172 -3.21 16.83 -2.37
N ALA A 173 -4.15 16.25 -3.13
CA ALA A 173 -4.22 16.46 -4.58
C ALA A 173 -4.37 17.94 -4.94
N LYS A 174 -5.20 18.69 -4.20
CA LYS A 174 -5.40 20.13 -4.44
C LYS A 174 -4.12 20.91 -4.21
N ALA A 175 -3.43 20.66 -3.09
CA ALA A 175 -2.17 21.33 -2.78
C ALA A 175 -1.11 21.08 -3.87
N LYS A 176 -1.04 19.85 -4.41
CA LYS A 176 -0.13 19.54 -5.53
C LYS A 176 -0.52 20.30 -6.80
N CYS A 177 -1.79 20.29 -7.21
CA CYS A 177 -2.29 21.05 -8.36
C CYS A 177 -2.04 22.56 -8.23
N ASP A 178 -2.31 23.15 -7.07
CA ASP A 178 -2.04 24.56 -6.83
C ASP A 178 -0.53 24.85 -6.94
N GLY A 179 0.33 23.93 -6.45
CA GLY A 179 1.77 24.00 -6.62
C GLY A 179 2.28 23.87 -8.07
N PHE A 180 1.54 23.22 -8.98
CA PHE A 180 1.84 23.23 -10.42
C PHE A 180 1.54 24.60 -11.02
N ARG A 181 0.36 25.16 -10.74
CA ARG A 181 -0.05 26.48 -11.23
C ARG A 181 0.89 27.59 -10.78
N GLU A 182 1.32 27.55 -9.51
CA GLU A 182 2.29 28.53 -9.00
C GLU A 182 3.66 28.40 -9.69
N ARG A 183 4.10 27.18 -9.99
CA ARG A 183 5.35 26.95 -10.73
C ARG A 183 5.25 27.48 -12.16
N ASP A 184 4.15 27.21 -12.84
CA ASP A 184 3.92 27.70 -14.21
C ASP A 184 3.82 29.22 -14.27
N GLN A 185 3.13 29.83 -13.29
CA GLN A 185 3.05 31.28 -13.18
C GLN A 185 4.44 31.90 -12.97
N ARG A 186 5.23 31.37 -12.03
CA ARG A 186 6.60 31.85 -11.79
C ARG A 186 7.50 31.66 -13.01
N ALA A 187 7.36 30.55 -13.73
CA ALA A 187 8.11 30.31 -14.96
C ALA A 187 7.75 31.33 -16.05
N ALA A 188 6.46 31.65 -16.21
CA ALA A 188 6.00 32.67 -17.14
C ALA A 188 6.50 34.08 -16.77
N GLU A 189 6.43 34.46 -15.49
CA GLU A 189 6.95 35.73 -14.97
C GLU A 189 8.46 35.85 -15.23
N THR A 190 9.22 34.79 -14.91
CA THR A 190 10.67 34.72 -15.16
C THR A 190 10.98 34.89 -16.65
N GLN A 191 10.19 34.28 -17.53
CA GLN A 191 10.40 34.40 -18.99
C GLN A 191 10.16 35.82 -19.50
N VAL A 192 9.17 36.54 -18.96
CA VAL A 192 8.92 37.95 -19.27
C VAL A 192 10.08 38.82 -18.81
N GLU A 193 10.60 38.60 -17.60
CA GLU A 193 11.74 39.34 -17.07
C GLU A 193 13.01 39.13 -17.91
N ILE A 194 13.29 37.88 -18.30
CA ILE A 194 14.40 37.53 -19.20
C ILE A 194 14.27 38.32 -20.51
N ALA A 195 13.09 38.28 -21.14
CA ALA A 195 12.86 38.99 -22.40
C ALA A 195 13.07 40.50 -22.26
N HIS A 196 12.57 41.09 -21.17
CA HIS A 196 12.75 42.52 -20.88
C HIS A 196 14.22 42.90 -20.65
N LEU A 197 14.98 42.07 -19.92
CA LEU A 197 16.41 42.28 -19.71
C LEU A 197 17.19 42.19 -21.03
N CYS A 198 16.90 41.19 -21.86
CA CYS A 198 17.50 41.07 -23.19
C CYS A 198 17.22 42.32 -24.05
N GLN A 199 15.99 42.82 -24.05
CA GLN A 199 15.64 44.03 -24.79
C GLN A 199 16.41 45.26 -24.29
N ARG A 200 16.56 45.42 -22.97
CA ARG A 200 17.32 46.53 -22.38
C ARG A 200 18.80 46.46 -22.73
N VAL A 201 19.41 45.27 -22.69
CA VAL A 201 20.80 45.06 -23.07
C VAL A 201 21.02 45.37 -24.55
N ASP A 202 20.14 44.88 -25.42
CA ASP A 202 20.22 45.13 -26.86
C ASP A 202 20.07 46.63 -27.17
N ALA A 203 19.10 47.31 -26.56
CA ALA A 203 18.92 48.75 -26.69
C ALA A 203 20.15 49.55 -26.20
N HIS A 204 20.77 49.13 -25.10
CA HIS A 204 22.00 49.75 -24.61
C HIS A 204 23.17 49.52 -25.56
N SER A 205 23.31 48.32 -26.14
CA SER A 205 24.39 47.99 -27.08
C SER A 205 24.32 48.79 -28.38
N LYS A 206 23.10 49.13 -28.82
CA LYS A 206 22.83 49.90 -30.04
C LYS A 206 22.86 51.42 -29.82
N ARG A 207 23.02 51.88 -28.59
CA ARG A 207 23.05 53.31 -28.26
C ARG A 207 24.32 53.93 -28.85
N ALA A 208 24.16 55.01 -29.60
CA ALA A 208 25.31 55.76 -30.14
C ALA A 208 26.21 56.27 -29.01
N PHE A 209 27.52 56.29 -29.26
CA PHE A 209 28.52 56.84 -28.34
C PHE A 209 28.17 58.30 -28.00
N ASP A 210 28.11 58.61 -26.70
CA ASP A 210 27.80 59.95 -26.23
C ASP A 210 29.07 60.83 -26.30
N PRO A 211 29.12 61.85 -27.16
CA PRO A 211 30.29 62.70 -27.32
C PRO A 211 30.69 63.47 -26.05
N PHE A 212 29.77 63.65 -25.09
CA PHE A 212 30.07 64.31 -23.81
C PHE A 212 30.97 63.48 -22.88
N PHE A 213 31.12 62.18 -23.12
CA PHE A 213 32.08 61.36 -22.38
C PHE A 213 33.53 61.57 -22.85
N ALA A 214 33.74 62.08 -24.06
CA ALA A 214 35.08 62.37 -24.57
C ALA A 214 35.66 63.70 -24.04
N THR A 215 34.80 64.63 -23.58
CA THR A 215 35.21 65.98 -23.14
C THR A 215 35.51 66.11 -21.65
N GLN A 216 35.30 65.07 -20.84
CA GLN A 216 35.66 65.05 -19.40
C GLN A 216 37.08 64.54 -19.11
N SER A 217 37.85 64.18 -20.15
CA SER A 217 39.26 63.80 -20.02
C SER A 217 40.17 64.92 -20.53
N ALA A 218 40.28 66.01 -19.76
CA ALA A 218 41.27 67.06 -19.93
C ALA A 218 41.64 67.66 -18.57
#